data_AF-A0A1F5NVP4-F1
#
_entry.id   AF-A0A1F5NVP4-F1
#
_cell.length_a   1.000
_cell.length_b   1.000
_cell.length_c   1.000
_cell.angle_alpha   90.00
_cell.angle_beta   90.00
_cell.angle_gamma   90.00
#
_symmetry.space_group_name_H-M   'P 1'
#
loop_
_entity.id
_entity.type
_entity.pdbx_description
1 polymer ?
#
loop_
_entity_poly.entity_id
_entity_poly.type
_entity_poly.pdbx_seq_one_letter_code
_entity_poly.pdbx_strand_id
1 'polypeptide(L)'
;MPEKPSPKEIIKESRFIKELADEEDVSISGTHNAQELEIYNHVDDLLDQLKSEHKDWIQQKKDRFGSYLDNIPDEKLEKQYLTGLRRFIKVQNRLFKKVSPEETSKLSDSDYLKRLIESYTYDFILSLRNSQRNEVFPNTALEIAQKSYRLNPDAINKMKAQFPEFEDWIIEYALTGHYNNYQEYLQGISETLPKLKEKYPEMEDWVIETAAIRKHADPGGFLDGVNKDSKTYKEKYPLLENWIIMRAVIGNSGNPDAFLGKVVKSVESLEIKFPELSESIIIEAAVNHFNKAEDYLNKYQNDVVKLKQQFPGFGDGAIHKAARNNPSDPVGFLTNLIPVITDLQTKFPAFSKANIEHVAISNTVNPEGVLKNAVKLIEELKTEFLDFTDKEIEYAVIDVEKKARTKLQEVVDKFPLMAEKYPMFEAWVVRSLLIDRPSTYPFYLENLKIQSDNLHTQYPSMDYKNIVNICFFNKQKAEQILKERFKI
;
A
#
# COMPACT_ATOMS: atom_id res chain seq x y z
N MET A 1 -50.82 17.94 -2.01
CA MET A 1 -49.40 17.99 -1.62
C MET A 1 -48.67 17.06 -2.58
N PRO A 2 -47.65 17.52 -3.33
CA PRO A 2 -46.84 16.58 -4.09
C PRO A 2 -46.20 15.58 -3.12
N GLU A 3 -46.24 14.29 -3.45
CA GLU A 3 -45.64 13.23 -2.64
C GLU A 3 -44.14 13.51 -2.44
N LYS A 4 -43.63 13.31 -1.22
CA LYS A 4 -42.19 13.42 -0.95
C LYS A 4 -41.48 12.37 -1.82
N PRO A 5 -40.51 12.76 -2.68
CA PRO A 5 -39.84 11.81 -3.56
C PRO A 5 -39.18 10.69 -2.75
N SER A 6 -39.25 9.48 -3.28
CA SER A 6 -38.67 8.31 -2.67
C SER A 6 -37.13 8.43 -2.63
N PRO A 7 -36.43 7.75 -1.70
CA PRO A 7 -34.97 7.73 -1.68
C PRO A 7 -34.33 7.28 -3.00
N LYS A 8 -35.02 6.44 -3.78
CA LYS A 8 -34.56 6.00 -5.11
C LYS A 8 -34.56 7.14 -6.13
N GLU A 9 -35.57 8.00 -6.10
CA GLU A 9 -35.68 9.15 -7.01
C GLU A 9 -34.62 10.20 -6.67
N ILE A 10 -34.39 10.45 -5.38
CA ILE A 10 -33.35 11.37 -4.89
C ILE A 10 -31.94 10.93 -5.32
N ILE A 11 -31.64 9.62 -5.23
CA ILE A 11 -30.36 9.07 -5.70
C ILE A 11 -30.23 9.18 -7.22
N LYS A 12 -31.32 8.93 -7.96
CA LYS A 12 -31.33 9.03 -9.43
C LYS A 12 -31.03 10.46 -9.89
N GLU A 13 -31.60 11.46 -9.21
CA GLU A 13 -31.33 12.87 -9.48
C GLU A 13 -29.85 13.21 -9.26
N SER A 14 -29.23 12.75 -8.18
CA SER A 14 -27.79 12.97 -7.94
C SER A 14 -26.91 12.39 -9.04
N ARG A 15 -27.22 11.17 -9.50
CA ARG A 15 -26.47 10.52 -10.59
C ARG A 15 -26.61 11.27 -11.91
N PHE A 16 -27.82 11.69 -12.23
CA PHE A 16 -28.09 12.51 -13.41
C PHE A 16 -27.30 13.83 -13.39
N ILE A 17 -27.24 14.50 -12.23
CA ILE A 17 -26.44 15.73 -12.07
C ILE A 17 -24.97 15.48 -12.38
N LYS A 18 -24.39 14.36 -11.91
CA LYS A 18 -22.98 14.02 -12.16
C LYS A 18 -22.73 13.69 -13.61
N GLU A 19 -23.56 12.82 -14.19
CA GLU A 19 -23.48 12.42 -15.60
C GLU A 19 -23.55 13.65 -16.50
N LEU A 20 -24.55 14.52 -16.30
CA LEU A 20 -24.68 15.74 -17.09
C LEU A 20 -23.53 16.72 -16.83
N ALA A 21 -23.02 16.82 -15.60
CA ALA A 21 -21.87 17.66 -15.29
C ALA A 21 -20.55 17.15 -15.90
N ASP A 22 -20.43 15.85 -16.17
CA ASP A 22 -19.31 15.24 -16.88
C ASP A 22 -19.45 15.45 -18.39
N GLU A 23 -20.65 15.19 -18.96
CA GLU A 23 -20.98 15.46 -20.38
C GLU A 23 -20.74 16.93 -20.76
N GLU A 24 -21.10 17.84 -19.87
CA GLU A 24 -20.95 19.28 -20.04
C GLU A 24 -19.61 19.82 -19.53
N ASP A 25 -18.62 18.99 -19.22
CA ASP A 25 -17.28 19.40 -18.77
C ASP A 25 -17.32 20.56 -17.73
N VAL A 26 -18.19 20.41 -16.71
CA VAL A 26 -18.41 21.46 -15.73
C VAL A 26 -17.18 21.57 -14.83
N SER A 27 -16.33 22.57 -15.05
CA SER A 27 -15.23 22.83 -14.12
C SER A 27 -15.76 23.34 -12.77
N ILE A 28 -15.15 22.93 -11.64
CA ILE A 28 -15.39 23.50 -10.30
C ILE A 28 -14.22 24.38 -9.79
N SER A 29 -13.21 24.66 -10.63
CA SER A 29 -12.07 25.52 -10.29
C SER A 29 -12.45 27.01 -10.22
N GLY A 30 -11.66 27.82 -9.51
CA GLY A 30 -11.88 29.26 -9.37
C GLY A 30 -12.60 29.69 -8.09
N THR A 31 -12.56 31.00 -7.82
CA THR A 31 -13.04 31.64 -6.58
C THR A 31 -14.56 31.61 -6.44
N HIS A 32 -15.01 31.70 -5.20
CA HIS A 32 -16.43 31.84 -4.87
C HIS A 32 -16.89 33.28 -5.12
N ASN A 33 -18.05 33.44 -5.76
CA ASN A 33 -18.71 34.73 -5.86
C ASN A 33 -19.70 34.92 -4.69
N ALA A 34 -20.18 36.14 -4.48
CA ALA A 34 -21.08 36.45 -3.35
C ALA A 34 -22.34 35.55 -3.32
N GLN A 35 -22.92 35.28 -4.49
CA GLN A 35 -24.07 34.39 -4.64
C GLN A 35 -23.76 32.94 -4.21
N GLU A 36 -22.58 32.39 -4.53
CA GLU A 36 -22.18 31.07 -4.06
C GLU A 36 -22.04 31.01 -2.53
N LEU A 37 -21.53 32.07 -1.91
CA LEU A 37 -21.41 32.15 -0.45
C LEU A 37 -22.78 32.20 0.24
N GLU A 38 -23.74 32.93 -0.33
CA GLU A 38 -25.12 32.97 0.18
C GLU A 38 -25.77 31.58 0.12
N ILE A 39 -25.60 30.85 -0.99
CA ILE A 39 -26.09 29.48 -1.12
C ILE A 39 -25.44 28.57 -0.07
N TYR A 40 -24.12 28.68 0.17
CA TYR A 40 -23.45 27.85 1.18
C TYR A 40 -23.93 28.14 2.59
N ASN A 41 -24.11 29.42 2.97
CA ASN A 41 -24.65 29.75 4.29
C ASN A 41 -26.03 29.13 4.48
N HIS A 42 -26.90 29.22 3.46
CA HIS A 42 -28.22 28.59 3.52
C HIS A 42 -28.13 27.06 3.62
N VAL A 43 -27.20 26.43 2.89
CA VAL A 43 -26.95 24.98 2.99
C VAL A 43 -26.43 24.58 4.37
N ASP A 44 -25.56 25.38 4.97
CA ASP A 44 -25.02 25.12 6.32
C ASP A 44 -26.13 25.20 7.36
N ASP A 45 -26.99 26.23 7.32
CA ASP A 45 -28.14 26.39 8.23
C ASP A 45 -29.11 25.20 8.12
N LEU A 46 -29.42 24.79 6.88
CA LEU A 46 -30.28 23.63 6.62
C LEU A 46 -29.63 22.32 7.08
N LEU A 47 -28.31 22.18 6.91
CA LEU A 47 -27.57 21.01 7.36
C LEU A 47 -27.61 20.91 8.89
N ASP A 48 -27.43 22.01 9.62
CA ASP A 48 -27.51 22.02 11.08
C ASP A 48 -28.91 21.64 11.58
N GLN A 49 -29.96 22.12 10.91
CA GLN A 49 -31.33 21.69 11.15
C GLN A 49 -31.47 20.16 10.94
N LEU A 50 -31.05 19.64 9.79
CA LEU A 50 -31.16 18.21 9.45
C LEU A 50 -30.31 17.33 10.39
N LYS A 51 -29.13 17.78 10.82
CA LYS A 51 -28.29 17.07 11.80
C LYS A 51 -29.02 16.92 13.14
N SER A 52 -29.72 17.97 13.58
CA SER A 52 -30.53 17.93 14.79
C SER A 52 -31.73 16.99 14.64
N GLU A 53 -32.48 17.11 13.54
CA GLU A 53 -33.67 16.29 13.24
C GLU A 53 -33.35 14.80 13.09
N HIS A 54 -32.17 14.46 12.55
CA HIS A 54 -31.77 13.09 12.23
C HIS A 54 -30.64 12.55 13.09
N LYS A 55 -30.38 13.12 14.27
CA LYS A 55 -29.27 12.73 15.15
C LYS A 55 -29.20 11.22 15.41
N ASP A 56 -30.32 10.59 15.76
CA ASP A 56 -30.38 9.15 16.06
C ASP A 56 -30.11 8.30 14.82
N TRP A 57 -30.59 8.75 13.64
CA TRP A 57 -30.33 8.06 12.38
C TRP A 57 -28.85 8.17 11.99
N ILE A 58 -28.23 9.33 12.18
CA ILE A 58 -26.80 9.53 11.94
C ILE A 58 -25.99 8.60 12.85
N GLN A 59 -26.32 8.54 14.14
CA GLN A 59 -25.65 7.64 15.08
C GLN A 59 -25.82 6.18 14.66
N GLN A 60 -27.04 5.74 14.31
CA GLN A 60 -27.28 4.39 13.81
C GLN A 60 -26.42 4.06 12.56
N LYS A 61 -26.23 5.03 11.65
CA LYS A 61 -25.38 4.82 10.46
C LYS A 61 -23.90 4.70 10.83
N LYS A 62 -23.41 5.50 11.79
CA LYS A 62 -22.06 5.38 12.35
C LYS A 62 -21.86 4.01 13.00
N ASP A 63 -22.77 3.58 13.86
CA ASP A 63 -22.69 2.30 14.57
C ASP A 63 -22.61 1.11 13.61
N ARG A 64 -23.32 1.16 12.48
CA ARG A 64 -23.24 0.11 11.46
C ARG A 64 -21.84 -0.02 10.86
N PHE A 65 -20.98 1.00 10.91
CA PHE A 65 -19.59 0.92 10.42
C PHE A 65 -18.71 0.14 11.39
N GLY A 66 -19.19 -0.18 12.60
CA GLY A 66 -18.41 -0.87 13.63
C GLY A 66 -17.12 -0.11 13.89
N SER A 67 -16.02 -0.86 14.06
CA SER A 67 -14.71 -0.27 14.36
C SER A 67 -14.02 0.41 13.17
N TYR A 68 -14.61 0.36 11.97
CA TYR A 68 -13.98 0.85 10.75
C TYR A 68 -13.67 2.34 10.78
N LEU A 69 -14.50 3.14 11.47
CA LEU A 69 -14.33 4.60 11.56
C LEU A 69 -13.79 5.06 12.92
N ASP A 70 -13.45 4.15 13.85
CA ASP A 70 -13.07 4.49 15.24
C ASP A 70 -11.88 5.45 15.32
N ASN A 71 -10.95 5.33 14.37
CA ASN A 71 -9.74 6.17 14.30
C ASN A 71 -9.95 7.47 13.52
N ILE A 72 -11.18 7.77 13.08
CA ILE A 72 -11.52 9.03 12.41
C ILE A 72 -12.25 9.92 13.42
N PRO A 73 -11.64 11.05 13.84
CA PRO A 73 -12.33 12.01 14.70
C PRO A 73 -13.59 12.55 14.02
N ASP A 74 -14.66 12.73 14.81
CA ASP A 74 -15.93 13.26 14.31
C ASP A 74 -15.75 14.59 13.57
N GLU A 75 -14.90 15.48 14.08
CA GLU A 75 -14.57 16.76 13.41
C GLU A 75 -14.01 16.54 12.00
N LYS A 76 -13.15 15.53 11.82
CA LYS A 76 -12.57 15.21 10.50
C LYS A 76 -13.63 14.65 9.56
N LEU A 77 -14.49 13.77 10.05
CA LEU A 77 -15.61 13.20 9.28
C LEU A 77 -16.55 14.31 8.81
N GLU A 78 -16.96 15.20 9.72
CA GLU A 78 -17.84 16.33 9.42
C GLU A 78 -17.22 17.30 8.42
N LYS A 79 -15.95 17.66 8.61
CA LYS A 79 -15.22 18.53 7.69
C LYS A 79 -15.16 17.96 6.28
N GLN A 80 -14.90 16.66 6.15
CA GLN A 80 -14.82 16.01 4.84
C GLN A 80 -16.18 15.95 4.16
N TYR A 81 -17.22 15.57 4.91
CA TYR A 81 -18.60 15.59 4.44
C TYR A 81 -19.00 16.99 3.94
N LEU A 82 -18.81 18.03 4.76
CA LEU A 82 -19.20 19.40 4.43
C LEU A 82 -18.46 19.92 3.19
N THR A 83 -17.16 19.62 3.10
CA THR A 83 -16.35 20.03 1.95
C THR A 83 -16.87 19.43 0.65
N GLY A 84 -17.22 18.14 0.65
CA GLY A 84 -17.76 17.49 -0.53
C GLY A 84 -19.19 17.92 -0.85
N LEU A 85 -20.04 18.15 0.17
CA LEU A 85 -21.39 18.69 -0.01
C LEU A 85 -21.37 20.05 -0.69
N ARG A 86 -20.57 21.00 -0.19
CA ARG A 86 -20.43 22.32 -0.82
C ARG A 86 -19.93 22.23 -2.26
N ARG A 87 -19.03 21.28 -2.56
CA ARG A 87 -18.61 21.01 -3.95
C ARG A 87 -19.74 20.47 -4.81
N PHE A 88 -20.60 19.62 -4.28
CA PHE A 88 -21.79 19.14 -4.98
C PHE A 88 -22.76 20.27 -5.32
N ILE A 89 -23.03 21.15 -4.35
CA ILE A 89 -23.83 22.36 -4.58
C ILE A 89 -23.17 23.27 -5.62
N LYS A 90 -21.84 23.39 -5.60
CA LYS A 90 -21.09 24.14 -6.61
C LYS A 90 -21.24 23.55 -8.01
N VAL A 91 -21.16 22.21 -8.14
CA VAL A 91 -21.42 21.51 -9.41
C VAL A 91 -22.82 21.87 -9.91
N GLN A 92 -23.83 21.76 -9.06
CA GLN A 92 -25.21 22.06 -9.44
C GLN A 92 -25.40 23.51 -9.91
N ASN A 93 -24.84 24.48 -9.17
CA ASN A 93 -24.93 25.89 -9.53
C ASN A 93 -24.29 26.17 -10.89
N ARG A 94 -23.12 25.60 -11.14
CA ARG A 94 -22.40 25.78 -12.41
C ARG A 94 -23.09 25.09 -13.56
N LEU A 95 -23.65 23.91 -13.31
CA LEU A 95 -24.44 23.18 -14.29
C LEU A 95 -25.69 23.97 -14.68
N PHE A 96 -26.45 24.49 -13.71
CA PHE A 96 -27.57 25.39 -13.99
C PHE A 96 -27.12 26.62 -14.79
N LYS A 97 -26.06 27.31 -14.38
CA LYS A 97 -25.56 28.48 -15.13
C LYS A 97 -25.16 28.17 -16.57
N LYS A 98 -24.71 26.94 -16.85
CA LYS A 98 -24.26 26.52 -18.17
C LYS A 98 -25.41 26.02 -19.05
N VAL A 99 -26.30 25.20 -18.50
CA VAL A 99 -27.27 24.40 -19.28
C VAL A 99 -28.71 24.87 -19.08
N SER A 100 -29.04 25.40 -17.89
CA SER A 100 -30.41 25.80 -17.53
C SER A 100 -30.42 27.02 -16.60
N PRO A 101 -30.02 28.22 -17.09
CA PRO A 101 -29.79 29.39 -16.24
C PRO A 101 -31.03 29.83 -15.44
N GLU A 102 -32.22 29.61 -15.99
CA GLU A 102 -33.51 29.86 -15.35
C GLU A 102 -33.72 29.05 -14.06
N GLU A 103 -33.08 27.88 -13.95
CA GLU A 103 -33.20 27.00 -12.78
C GLU A 103 -32.28 27.40 -11.63
N THR A 104 -31.37 28.37 -11.82
CA THR A 104 -30.47 28.85 -10.75
C THR A 104 -31.22 29.32 -9.50
N SER A 105 -32.44 29.84 -9.68
CA SER A 105 -33.34 30.25 -8.59
C SER A 105 -33.73 29.11 -7.64
N LYS A 106 -33.72 27.84 -8.10
CA LYS A 106 -33.99 26.67 -7.25
C LYS A 106 -32.98 26.52 -6.11
N LEU A 107 -31.76 27.05 -6.25
CA LEU A 107 -30.74 27.01 -5.19
C LEU A 107 -31.01 27.99 -4.04
N SER A 108 -32.06 28.80 -4.13
CA SER A 108 -32.60 29.57 -3.00
C SER A 108 -33.77 28.86 -2.31
N ASP A 109 -34.30 27.77 -2.87
CA ASP A 109 -35.42 27.00 -2.32
C ASP A 109 -34.94 25.96 -1.31
N SER A 110 -35.46 26.03 -0.08
CA SER A 110 -35.02 25.16 1.02
C SER A 110 -35.38 23.69 0.77
N ASP A 111 -36.50 23.38 0.13
CA ASP A 111 -36.89 21.98 -0.14
C ASP A 111 -35.99 21.36 -1.20
N TYR A 112 -35.60 22.13 -2.22
CA TYR A 112 -34.63 21.71 -3.23
C TYR A 112 -33.25 21.48 -2.61
N LEU A 113 -32.75 22.42 -1.80
CA LEU A 113 -31.46 22.26 -1.12
C LEU A 113 -31.47 21.06 -0.16
N LYS A 114 -32.54 20.84 0.60
CA LYS A 114 -32.69 19.64 1.44
C LYS A 114 -32.59 18.35 0.63
N ARG A 115 -33.19 18.29 -0.57
CA ARG A 115 -33.06 17.13 -1.47
C ARG A 115 -31.62 16.92 -1.95
N LEU A 116 -30.90 17.99 -2.28
CA LEU A 116 -29.47 17.90 -2.64
C LEU A 116 -28.59 17.42 -1.47
N ILE A 117 -28.89 17.89 -0.25
CA ILE A 117 -28.21 17.43 0.97
C ILE A 117 -28.48 15.93 1.18
N GLU A 118 -29.75 15.51 1.12
CA GLU A 118 -30.14 14.09 1.27
C GLU A 118 -29.45 13.21 0.20
N SER A 119 -29.43 13.66 -1.06
CA SER A 119 -28.86 12.88 -2.17
C SER A 119 -27.34 12.70 -2.04
N TYR A 120 -26.61 13.78 -1.72
CA TYR A 120 -25.19 13.71 -1.42
C TYR A 120 -24.91 12.82 -0.21
N THR A 121 -25.75 12.91 0.84
CA THR A 121 -25.61 12.08 2.05
C THR A 121 -25.69 10.59 1.73
N TYR A 122 -26.65 10.18 0.90
CA TYR A 122 -26.79 8.78 0.50
C TYR A 122 -25.56 8.29 -0.25
N ASP A 123 -25.07 9.05 -1.22
CA ASP A 123 -23.91 8.65 -2.00
C ASP A 123 -22.62 8.63 -1.17
N PHE A 124 -22.43 9.60 -0.28
CA PHE A 124 -21.31 9.64 0.67
C PHE A 124 -21.28 8.38 1.55
N ILE A 125 -22.42 8.02 2.16
CA ILE A 125 -22.52 6.83 3.02
C ILE A 125 -22.32 5.55 2.21
N LEU A 126 -22.91 5.45 1.02
CA LEU A 126 -22.75 4.28 0.16
C LEU A 126 -21.31 4.13 -0.34
N SER A 127 -20.64 5.23 -0.65
CA SER A 127 -19.22 5.22 -1.02
C SER A 127 -18.37 4.69 0.12
N LEU A 128 -18.57 5.18 1.36
CA LEU A 128 -17.89 4.65 2.54
C LEU A 128 -18.15 3.15 2.75
N ARG A 129 -19.39 2.69 2.52
CA ARG A 129 -19.75 1.27 2.63
C ARG A 129 -19.08 0.40 1.59
N ASN A 130 -19.04 0.86 0.36
CA ASN A 130 -18.35 0.14 -0.71
C ASN A 130 -16.84 0.14 -0.46
N SER A 131 -16.25 1.25 -0.02
CA SER A 131 -14.85 1.28 0.40
C SER A 131 -14.56 0.31 1.56
N GLN A 132 -15.41 0.26 2.59
CA GLN A 132 -15.29 -0.71 3.68
C GLN A 132 -15.31 -2.16 3.18
N ARG A 133 -16.25 -2.49 2.28
CA ARG A 133 -16.36 -3.84 1.68
C ARG A 133 -15.17 -4.19 0.78
N ASN A 134 -14.49 -3.19 0.25
CA ASN A 134 -13.29 -3.33 -0.57
C ASN A 134 -12.00 -3.16 0.24
N GLU A 135 -12.10 -3.17 1.57
CA GLU A 135 -10.96 -3.14 2.49
C GLU A 135 -10.08 -1.89 2.38
N VAL A 136 -10.64 -0.81 1.82
CA VAL A 136 -9.93 0.46 1.69
C VAL A 136 -9.66 1.03 3.08
N PHE A 137 -8.47 1.60 3.28
CA PHE A 137 -8.16 2.27 4.54
C PHE A 137 -9.15 3.42 4.85
N PRO A 138 -9.59 3.59 6.10
CA PRO A 138 -10.66 4.53 6.46
C PRO A 138 -10.41 5.98 5.99
N ASN A 139 -9.16 6.45 6.04
CA ASN A 139 -8.80 7.79 5.57
C ASN A 139 -8.96 7.93 4.05
N THR A 140 -8.52 6.94 3.29
CA THR A 140 -8.68 6.90 1.82
C THR A 140 -10.16 6.75 1.45
N ALA A 141 -10.90 5.90 2.16
CA ALA A 141 -12.35 5.75 1.98
C ALA A 141 -13.09 7.06 2.20
N LEU A 142 -12.70 7.82 3.22
CA LEU A 142 -13.26 9.14 3.50
C LEU A 142 -12.95 10.15 2.39
N GLU A 143 -11.74 10.09 1.80
CA GLU A 143 -11.39 10.92 0.66
C GLU A 143 -12.20 10.55 -0.60
N ILE A 144 -12.37 9.26 -0.89
CA ILE A 144 -13.22 8.78 -1.99
C ILE A 144 -14.68 9.24 -1.77
N ALA A 145 -15.21 9.04 -0.57
CA ALA A 145 -16.57 9.44 -0.22
C ALA A 145 -16.77 10.95 -0.32
N GLN A 146 -15.79 11.75 0.09
CA GLN A 146 -15.80 13.21 -0.11
C GLN A 146 -16.04 13.56 -1.59
N LYS A 147 -15.46 12.81 -2.54
CA LYS A 147 -15.64 13.03 -3.99
C LYS A 147 -16.99 12.55 -4.54
N SER A 148 -17.95 12.16 -3.71
CA SER A 148 -19.30 11.75 -4.17
C SER A 148 -20.04 12.83 -4.98
N TYR A 149 -19.55 14.07 -5.00
CA TYR A 149 -20.04 15.11 -5.90
C TYR A 149 -19.70 14.90 -7.38
N ARG A 150 -18.82 13.93 -7.70
CA ARG A 150 -18.42 13.48 -9.04
C ARG A 150 -18.44 11.96 -9.16
N LEU A 151 -17.97 11.27 -8.12
CA LEU A 151 -17.94 9.82 -8.11
C LEU A 151 -19.31 9.22 -7.80
N ASN A 152 -19.63 8.16 -8.52
CA ASN A 152 -20.71 7.26 -8.15
C ASN A 152 -20.26 6.32 -7.01
N PRO A 153 -21.15 5.95 -6.07
CA PRO A 153 -20.75 5.12 -4.92
C PRO A 153 -20.15 3.77 -5.29
N ASP A 154 -20.48 3.24 -6.47
CA ASP A 154 -20.01 1.95 -6.97
C ASP A 154 -18.73 2.05 -7.82
N ALA A 155 -18.12 3.23 -7.94
CA ALA A 155 -16.93 3.46 -8.75
C ALA A 155 -15.79 2.49 -8.41
N ILE A 156 -15.51 2.26 -7.11
CA ILE A 156 -14.46 1.32 -6.70
C ILE A 156 -14.74 -0.12 -7.12
N ASN A 157 -16.00 -0.58 -6.98
CA ASN A 157 -16.39 -1.93 -7.41
C ASN A 157 -16.23 -2.08 -8.93
N LYS A 158 -16.67 -1.07 -9.68
CA LYS A 158 -16.56 -1.04 -11.14
C LYS A 158 -15.10 -1.07 -11.59
N MET A 159 -14.24 -0.25 -11.00
CA MET A 159 -12.82 -0.20 -11.37
C MET A 159 -12.08 -1.49 -11.01
N LYS A 160 -12.32 -2.08 -9.84
CA LYS A 160 -11.74 -3.39 -9.49
C LYS A 160 -12.21 -4.51 -10.43
N ALA A 161 -13.46 -4.46 -10.89
CA ALA A 161 -13.97 -5.43 -11.85
C ALA A 161 -13.42 -5.22 -13.27
N GLN A 162 -13.20 -3.96 -13.66
CA GLN A 162 -12.68 -3.61 -14.99
C GLN A 162 -11.17 -3.82 -15.13
N PHE A 163 -10.41 -3.59 -14.05
CA PHE A 163 -8.96 -3.72 -14.00
C PHE A 163 -8.54 -4.68 -12.87
N PRO A 164 -8.90 -5.98 -12.94
CA PRO A 164 -8.63 -6.95 -11.89
C PRO A 164 -7.13 -7.22 -11.67
N GLU A 165 -6.29 -6.88 -12.63
CA GLU A 165 -4.84 -7.01 -12.59
C GLU A 165 -4.15 -5.90 -11.78
N PHE A 166 -4.83 -4.79 -11.49
CA PHE A 166 -4.25 -3.68 -10.75
C PHE A 166 -4.24 -3.92 -9.24
N GLU A 167 -3.17 -3.45 -8.61
CA GLU A 167 -3.11 -3.35 -7.16
C GLU A 167 -4.14 -2.33 -6.66
N ASP A 168 -4.73 -2.60 -5.50
CA ASP A 168 -5.85 -1.80 -4.97
C ASP A 168 -5.47 -0.32 -4.81
N TRP A 169 -4.23 -0.05 -4.42
CA TRP A 169 -3.73 1.31 -4.26
C TRP A 169 -3.70 2.11 -5.57
N ILE A 170 -3.56 1.47 -6.74
CA ILE A 170 -3.59 2.15 -8.04
C ILE A 170 -5.01 2.66 -8.32
N ILE A 171 -6.00 1.82 -8.04
CA ILE A 171 -7.42 2.17 -8.18
C ILE A 171 -7.81 3.25 -7.16
N GLU A 172 -7.38 3.08 -5.91
CA GLU A 172 -7.59 4.09 -4.86
C GLU A 172 -6.93 5.43 -5.21
N TYR A 173 -5.72 5.41 -5.76
CA TYR A 173 -5.00 6.60 -6.21
C TYR A 173 -5.73 7.29 -7.37
N ALA A 174 -6.27 6.52 -8.33
CA ALA A 174 -7.09 7.06 -9.40
C ALA A 174 -8.36 7.74 -8.87
N LEU A 175 -9.08 7.09 -7.94
CA LEU A 175 -10.32 7.61 -7.36
C LEU A 175 -10.13 8.79 -6.41
N THR A 176 -8.93 9.01 -5.88
CA THR A 176 -8.62 10.14 -4.98
C THR A 176 -7.96 11.30 -5.73
N GLY A 177 -6.91 11.01 -6.50
CA GLY A 177 -6.09 11.99 -7.22
C GLY A 177 -6.57 12.33 -8.63
N HIS A 178 -7.21 11.38 -9.32
CA HIS A 178 -7.67 11.50 -10.71
C HIS A 178 -9.19 11.33 -10.85
N TYR A 179 -9.94 11.63 -9.79
CA TYR A 179 -11.37 11.37 -9.65
C TYR A 179 -12.27 11.96 -10.75
N ASN A 180 -11.80 12.94 -11.54
CA ASN A 180 -12.55 13.52 -12.66
C ASN A 180 -12.39 12.72 -13.97
N ASN A 181 -11.37 11.87 -14.08
CA ASN A 181 -11.04 11.12 -15.30
C ASN A 181 -10.36 9.78 -14.95
N TYR A 182 -10.80 9.17 -13.86
CA TYR A 182 -10.17 7.99 -13.27
C TYR A 182 -10.24 6.80 -14.23
N GLN A 183 -11.29 6.71 -15.05
CA GLN A 183 -11.45 5.65 -16.05
C GLN A 183 -10.42 5.77 -17.17
N GLU A 184 -10.30 6.94 -17.79
CA GLU A 184 -9.31 7.19 -18.85
C GLU A 184 -7.88 7.09 -18.30
N TYR A 185 -7.68 7.52 -17.06
CA TYR A 185 -6.40 7.41 -16.36
C TYR A 185 -5.98 5.95 -16.16
N LEU A 186 -6.87 5.11 -15.61
CA LEU A 186 -6.62 3.67 -15.42
C LEU A 186 -6.45 2.94 -16.76
N GLN A 187 -7.26 3.29 -17.76
CA GLN A 187 -7.12 2.76 -19.11
C GLN A 187 -5.73 3.06 -19.69
N GLY A 188 -5.26 4.31 -19.57
CA GLY A 188 -3.92 4.70 -20.02
C GLY A 188 -2.80 3.91 -19.33
N ILE A 189 -2.95 3.61 -18.03
CA ILE A 189 -2.01 2.73 -17.31
C ILE A 189 -2.07 1.31 -17.88
N SER A 190 -3.27 0.76 -18.10
CA SER A 190 -3.45 -0.63 -18.58
C SER A 190 -2.81 -0.87 -19.95
N GLU A 191 -2.79 0.16 -20.80
CA GLU A 191 -2.18 0.11 -22.13
C GLU A 191 -0.67 0.35 -22.12
N THR A 192 -0.17 1.13 -21.15
CA THR A 192 1.22 1.56 -21.08
C THR A 192 2.08 0.58 -20.29
N LEU A 193 1.58 0.11 -19.14
CA LEU A 193 2.35 -0.69 -18.20
C LEU A 193 2.90 -1.99 -18.82
N PRO A 194 2.12 -2.81 -19.57
CA PRO A 194 2.66 -4.01 -20.20
C PRO A 194 3.78 -3.72 -21.20
N LYS A 195 3.63 -2.66 -22.02
CA LYS A 195 4.64 -2.25 -23.01
C LYS A 195 5.94 -1.81 -22.34
N LEU A 196 5.85 -1.11 -21.20
CA LEU A 196 7.04 -0.75 -20.45
C LEU A 196 7.69 -1.95 -19.78
N LYS A 197 6.91 -2.89 -19.20
CA LYS A 197 7.46 -4.13 -18.63
C LYS A 197 8.18 -4.97 -19.67
N GLU A 198 7.65 -5.04 -20.90
CA GLU A 198 8.31 -5.72 -22.02
C GLU A 198 9.61 -5.01 -22.44
N LYS A 199 9.61 -3.67 -22.50
CA LYS A 199 10.80 -2.88 -22.89
C LYS A 199 11.90 -2.87 -21.82
N TYR A 200 11.54 -2.96 -20.54
CA TYR A 200 12.46 -2.85 -19.40
C TYR A 200 12.38 -4.07 -18.46
N PRO A 201 12.64 -5.30 -18.93
CA PRO A 201 12.39 -6.53 -18.17
C PRO A 201 13.31 -6.72 -16.94
N GLU A 202 14.46 -6.03 -16.91
CA GLU A 202 15.41 -6.08 -15.79
C GLU A 202 15.18 -4.96 -14.76
N MET A 203 14.25 -4.05 -15.01
CA MET A 203 13.97 -2.93 -14.12
C MET A 203 12.95 -3.31 -13.06
N GLU A 204 13.13 -2.79 -11.84
CA GLU A 204 12.21 -3.07 -10.73
C GLU A 204 10.79 -2.59 -11.03
N ASP A 205 9.80 -3.46 -10.77
CA ASP A 205 8.38 -3.23 -11.08
C ASP A 205 7.87 -1.87 -10.59
N TRP A 206 8.21 -1.48 -9.36
CA TRP A 206 7.77 -0.21 -8.77
C TRP A 206 8.29 1.03 -9.52
N VAL A 207 9.45 0.93 -10.20
CA VAL A 207 10.02 2.01 -11.02
C VAL A 207 9.20 2.15 -12.30
N ILE A 208 8.89 1.02 -12.95
CA ILE A 208 8.08 0.97 -14.16
C ILE A 208 6.65 1.45 -13.87
N GLU A 209 6.05 0.97 -12.78
CA GLU A 209 4.74 1.39 -12.31
C GLU A 209 4.72 2.89 -11.99
N THR A 210 5.76 3.43 -11.34
CA THR A 210 5.88 4.87 -11.09
C THR A 210 5.83 5.68 -12.39
N ALA A 211 6.53 5.22 -13.45
CA ALA A 211 6.55 5.88 -14.75
C ALA A 211 5.17 5.87 -15.42
N ALA A 212 4.46 4.74 -15.37
CA ALA A 212 3.12 4.62 -15.92
C ALA A 212 2.09 5.48 -15.14
N ILE A 213 2.16 5.45 -13.82
CA ILE A 213 1.17 6.08 -12.92
C ILE A 213 1.33 7.60 -12.88
N ARG A 214 2.55 8.13 -12.89
CA ARG A 214 2.76 9.60 -12.80
C ARG A 214 2.48 10.36 -14.10
N LYS A 215 1.96 9.69 -15.13
CA LYS A 215 1.59 10.26 -16.44
C LYS A 215 2.68 11.17 -17.01
N HIS A 216 3.92 10.68 -17.01
CA HIS A 216 5.01 11.33 -17.74
C HIS A 216 4.60 11.49 -19.20
N ALA A 217 4.88 12.65 -19.81
CA ALA A 217 4.59 12.86 -21.23
C ALA A 217 5.34 11.85 -22.13
N ASP A 218 6.50 11.39 -21.66
CA ASP A 218 7.27 10.29 -22.24
C ASP A 218 7.76 9.35 -21.12
N PRO A 219 6.98 8.31 -20.76
CA PRO A 219 7.38 7.34 -19.74
C PRO A 219 8.64 6.56 -20.13
N GLY A 220 8.85 6.29 -21.42
CA GLY A 220 10.04 5.58 -21.91
C GLY A 220 11.30 6.42 -21.73
N GLY A 221 11.28 7.67 -22.19
CA GLY A 221 12.39 8.60 -21.99
C GLY A 221 12.72 8.85 -20.52
N PHE A 222 11.69 8.88 -19.65
CA PHE A 222 11.89 8.92 -18.21
C PHE A 222 12.65 7.69 -17.70
N LEU A 223 12.23 6.47 -18.07
CA LEU A 223 12.90 5.23 -17.65
C LEU A 223 14.31 5.11 -18.22
N ASP A 224 14.54 5.57 -19.45
CA ASP A 224 15.88 5.63 -20.06
C ASP A 224 16.81 6.56 -19.26
N GLY A 225 16.30 7.71 -18.84
CA GLY A 225 17.00 8.63 -17.94
C GLY A 225 17.31 8.00 -16.58
N VAL A 226 16.33 7.34 -15.96
CA VAL A 226 16.51 6.65 -14.68
C VAL A 226 17.59 5.57 -14.79
N ASN A 227 17.54 4.74 -15.84
CA ASN A 227 18.53 3.68 -16.05
C ASN A 227 19.94 4.26 -16.23
N LYS A 228 20.08 5.32 -17.04
CA LYS A 228 21.37 6.01 -17.23
C LYS A 228 21.92 6.57 -15.91
N ASP A 229 21.13 7.36 -15.21
CA ASP A 229 21.56 8.03 -13.98
C ASP A 229 21.85 7.01 -12.88
N SER A 230 21.03 5.95 -12.78
CA SER A 230 21.25 4.86 -11.82
C SER A 230 22.59 4.15 -12.02
N LYS A 231 23.01 3.91 -13.27
CA LYS A 231 24.32 3.33 -13.59
C LYS A 231 25.46 4.25 -13.17
N THR A 232 25.36 5.54 -13.52
CA THR A 232 26.35 6.55 -13.11
C THR A 232 26.48 6.64 -11.59
N TYR A 233 25.36 6.66 -10.86
CA TYR A 233 25.40 6.71 -9.40
C TYR A 233 25.81 5.38 -8.76
N LYS A 234 25.53 4.24 -9.40
CA LYS A 234 26.00 2.92 -8.93
C LYS A 234 27.51 2.80 -9.05
N GLU A 235 28.11 3.35 -10.11
CA GLU A 235 29.58 3.42 -10.23
C GLU A 235 30.19 4.32 -9.14
N LYS A 236 29.54 5.45 -8.82
CA LYS A 236 30.02 6.37 -7.78
C LYS A 236 29.80 5.86 -6.36
N TYR A 237 28.71 5.13 -6.11
CA TYR A 237 28.31 4.60 -4.81
C TYR A 237 28.09 3.08 -4.88
N PRO A 238 29.15 2.28 -5.14
CA PRO A 238 29.03 0.86 -5.46
C PRO A 238 28.43 0.02 -4.32
N LEU A 239 28.60 0.48 -3.08
CA LEU A 239 28.11 -0.21 -1.88
C LEU A 239 26.63 0.05 -1.58
N LEU A 240 26.01 1.08 -2.16
CA LEU A 240 24.59 1.34 -1.94
C LEU A 240 23.72 0.35 -2.73
N GLU A 241 22.65 -0.13 -2.10
CA GLU A 241 21.65 -0.97 -2.77
C GLU A 241 20.96 -0.20 -3.90
N ASN A 242 20.61 -0.90 -4.99
CA ASN A 242 20.06 -0.29 -6.20
C ASN A 242 18.77 0.48 -5.92
N TRP A 243 17.88 -0.01 -5.06
CA TRP A 243 16.63 0.68 -4.73
C TRP A 243 16.87 2.06 -4.08
N ILE A 244 17.97 2.25 -3.33
CA ILE A 244 18.34 3.54 -2.73
C ILE A 244 18.74 4.52 -3.83
N ILE A 245 19.54 4.04 -4.79
CA ILE A 245 19.97 4.83 -5.95
C ILE A 245 18.77 5.19 -6.81
N MET A 246 17.92 4.23 -7.15
CA MET A 246 16.70 4.46 -7.92
C MET A 246 15.79 5.46 -7.21
N ARG A 247 15.64 5.34 -5.88
CA ARG A 247 14.88 6.31 -5.08
C ARG A 247 15.49 7.71 -5.10
N ALA A 248 16.81 7.83 -5.08
CA ALA A 248 17.49 9.12 -5.21
C ALA A 248 17.24 9.74 -6.58
N VAL A 249 17.39 8.96 -7.64
CA VAL A 249 17.19 9.41 -9.03
C VAL A 249 15.72 9.82 -9.28
N ILE A 250 14.76 9.02 -8.80
CA ILE A 250 13.32 9.26 -9.03
C ILE A 250 12.76 10.32 -8.08
N GLY A 251 13.08 10.24 -6.79
CA GLY A 251 12.49 11.05 -5.72
C GLY A 251 13.27 12.32 -5.39
N ASN A 252 14.57 12.37 -5.70
CA ASN A 252 15.45 13.52 -5.43
C ASN A 252 16.17 13.97 -6.71
N SER A 253 15.49 13.89 -7.86
CA SER A 253 16.04 14.17 -9.20
C SER A 253 16.75 15.53 -9.34
N GLY A 254 16.41 16.51 -8.50
CA GLY A 254 17.08 17.81 -8.48
C GLY A 254 18.51 17.79 -7.92
N ASN A 255 18.84 16.84 -7.03
CA ASN A 255 20.21 16.63 -6.52
C ASN A 255 20.42 15.22 -5.91
N PRO A 256 20.43 14.14 -6.72
CA PRO A 256 20.59 12.78 -6.21
C PRO A 256 21.94 12.58 -5.51
N ASP A 257 23.00 13.24 -6.00
CA ASP A 257 24.36 13.11 -5.45
C ASP A 257 24.45 13.57 -3.98
N ALA A 258 23.89 14.75 -3.69
CA ALA A 258 23.89 15.28 -2.33
C ALA A 258 23.08 14.39 -1.39
N PHE A 259 21.99 13.78 -1.87
CA PHE A 259 21.20 12.82 -1.10
C PHE A 259 21.99 11.53 -0.83
N LEU A 260 22.58 10.91 -1.87
CA LEU A 260 23.32 9.66 -1.74
C LEU A 260 24.56 9.83 -0.84
N GLY A 261 25.35 10.89 -1.04
CA GLY A 261 26.52 11.16 -0.19
C GLY A 261 26.15 11.41 1.27
N LYS A 262 24.95 11.94 1.52
CA LYS A 262 24.36 12.10 2.85
C LYS A 262 23.94 10.76 3.46
N VAL A 263 23.30 9.89 2.67
CA VAL A 263 22.91 8.53 3.11
C VAL A 263 24.16 7.74 3.51
N VAL A 264 25.22 7.74 2.70
CA VAL A 264 26.48 7.02 3.00
C VAL A 264 27.03 7.46 4.37
N LYS A 265 27.22 8.76 4.57
CA LYS A 265 27.74 9.29 5.84
C LYS A 265 26.84 8.94 7.03
N SER A 266 25.53 8.95 6.82
CA SER A 266 24.57 8.57 7.86
C SER A 266 24.70 7.09 8.19
N VAL A 267 24.75 6.20 7.20
CA VAL A 267 24.89 4.75 7.41
C VAL A 267 26.18 4.45 8.17
N GLU A 268 27.33 4.95 7.70
CA GLU A 268 28.63 4.77 8.37
C GLU A 268 28.60 5.20 9.84
N SER A 269 28.00 6.36 10.13
CA SER A 269 27.89 6.84 11.51
C SER A 269 26.93 6.00 12.36
N LEU A 270 25.84 5.50 11.78
CA LEU A 270 24.82 4.74 12.50
C LEU A 270 25.27 3.30 12.75
N GLU A 271 26.01 2.68 11.84
CA GLU A 271 26.61 1.34 12.04
C GLU A 271 27.55 1.30 13.25
N ILE A 272 28.33 2.37 13.45
CA ILE A 272 29.21 2.50 14.61
C ILE A 272 28.40 2.66 15.91
N LYS A 273 27.29 3.42 15.87
CA LYS A 273 26.47 3.72 17.04
C LYS A 273 25.52 2.58 17.41
N PHE A 274 25.07 1.80 16.44
CA PHE A 274 24.08 0.74 16.59
C PHE A 274 24.58 -0.60 16.01
N PRO A 275 25.72 -1.13 16.48
CA PRO A 275 26.37 -2.29 15.88
C PRO A 275 25.55 -3.58 15.97
N GLU A 276 24.57 -3.64 16.89
CA GLU A 276 23.69 -4.79 17.09
C GLU A 276 22.45 -4.78 16.18
N LEU A 277 22.21 -3.69 15.43
CA LEU A 277 21.09 -3.59 14.50
C LEU A 277 21.50 -4.11 13.12
N SER A 278 20.56 -4.79 12.47
CA SER A 278 20.78 -5.23 11.09
C SER A 278 20.99 -4.03 10.16
N GLU A 279 21.89 -4.19 9.19
CA GLU A 279 22.18 -3.22 8.12
C GLU A 279 20.90 -2.67 7.48
N SER A 280 19.90 -3.51 7.21
CA SER A 280 18.63 -3.11 6.60
C SER A 280 17.88 -2.03 7.41
N ILE A 281 17.82 -2.17 8.75
CA ILE A 281 17.15 -1.20 9.64
C ILE A 281 17.94 0.11 9.70
N ILE A 282 19.27 0.03 9.69
CA ILE A 282 20.15 1.19 9.70
C ILE A 282 20.00 1.99 8.39
N ILE A 283 20.05 1.30 7.25
CA ILE A 283 19.83 1.89 5.93
C ILE A 283 18.44 2.52 5.87
N GLU A 284 17.41 1.81 6.34
CA GLU A 284 16.05 2.35 6.39
C GLU A 284 15.97 3.65 7.21
N ALA A 285 16.60 3.68 8.39
CA ALA A 285 16.66 4.88 9.21
C ALA A 285 17.38 6.03 8.49
N ALA A 286 18.52 5.75 7.87
CA ALA A 286 19.27 6.76 7.11
C ALA A 286 18.46 7.31 5.93
N VAL A 287 17.73 6.45 5.21
CA VAL A 287 16.99 6.83 3.99
C VAL A 287 15.63 7.48 4.31
N ASN A 288 14.87 6.95 5.26
CA ASN A 288 13.50 7.38 5.56
C ASN A 288 13.42 8.39 6.71
N HIS A 289 14.35 8.33 7.65
CA HIS A 289 14.33 9.13 8.86
C HIS A 289 15.47 10.15 8.93
N PHE A 290 16.38 10.18 7.96
CA PHE A 290 17.43 11.20 7.72
C PHE A 290 17.89 11.99 8.96
N ASN A 291 17.34 13.19 9.22
CA ASN A 291 17.73 14.07 10.35
C ASN A 291 17.32 13.54 11.75
N LYS A 292 16.55 12.46 11.81
CA LYS A 292 16.00 11.82 13.01
C LYS A 292 16.33 10.33 13.04
N ALA A 293 17.30 9.88 12.23
CA ALA A 293 17.63 8.47 12.13
C ALA A 293 18.04 7.88 13.50
N GLU A 294 18.88 8.60 14.26
CA GLU A 294 19.28 8.17 15.62
C GLU A 294 18.10 8.09 16.58
N ASP A 295 17.25 9.12 16.61
CA ASP A 295 16.05 9.13 17.46
C ASP A 295 15.11 7.97 17.12
N TYR A 296 14.95 7.70 15.82
CA TYR A 296 14.17 6.57 15.33
C TYR A 296 14.76 5.23 15.78
N LEU A 297 16.07 5.00 15.62
CA LEU A 297 16.71 3.75 16.01
C LEU A 297 16.71 3.53 17.52
N ASN A 298 16.96 4.58 18.32
CA ASN A 298 16.86 4.52 19.77
C ASN A 298 15.44 4.13 20.21
N LYS A 299 14.42 4.78 19.61
CA LYS A 299 13.03 4.48 19.89
C LYS A 299 12.70 3.04 19.48
N TYR A 300 13.10 2.62 18.29
CA TYR A 300 12.89 1.28 17.77
C TYR A 300 13.47 0.20 18.69
N GLN A 301 14.71 0.36 19.16
CA GLN A 301 15.34 -0.58 20.10
C GLN A 301 14.55 -0.65 21.42
N ASN A 302 14.19 0.49 21.98
CA ASN A 302 13.40 0.55 23.21
C ASN A 302 12.04 -0.13 23.05
N ASP A 303 11.36 0.11 21.92
CA ASP A 303 10.09 -0.51 21.60
C ASP A 303 10.25 -2.03 21.44
N VAL A 304 11.27 -2.52 20.72
CA VAL A 304 11.54 -3.96 20.59
C VAL A 304 11.78 -4.61 21.96
N VAL A 305 12.58 -4.00 22.84
CA VAL A 305 12.84 -4.53 24.19
C VAL A 305 11.53 -4.60 25.00
N LYS A 306 10.75 -3.51 24.98
CA LYS A 306 9.47 -3.43 25.68
C LYS A 306 8.48 -4.48 25.17
N LEU A 307 8.38 -4.66 23.86
CA LEU A 307 7.50 -5.63 23.23
C LEU A 307 7.91 -7.07 23.56
N LYS A 308 9.21 -7.41 23.53
CA LYS A 308 9.72 -8.73 23.93
C LYS A 308 9.35 -9.07 25.39
N GLN A 309 9.41 -8.07 26.28
CA GLN A 309 9.02 -8.24 27.68
C GLN A 309 7.51 -8.43 27.87
N GLN A 310 6.69 -7.67 27.15
CA GLN A 310 5.23 -7.71 27.31
C GLN A 310 4.55 -8.83 26.53
N PHE A 311 5.14 -9.25 25.42
CA PHE A 311 4.59 -10.25 24.49
C PHE A 311 5.59 -11.40 24.23
N PRO A 312 6.05 -12.13 25.27
CA PRO A 312 7.07 -13.17 25.12
C PRO A 312 6.64 -14.36 24.24
N GLY A 313 5.34 -14.49 23.96
CA GLY A 313 4.80 -15.53 23.09
C GLY A 313 4.83 -15.20 21.61
N PHE A 314 5.10 -13.95 21.20
CA PHE A 314 5.16 -13.56 19.79
C PHE A 314 6.52 -13.90 19.18
N GLY A 315 6.52 -14.24 17.88
CA GLY A 315 7.75 -14.45 17.14
C GLY A 315 8.58 -13.17 17.02
N ASP A 316 9.90 -13.30 16.95
CA ASP A 316 10.83 -12.16 16.84
C ASP A 316 10.50 -11.28 15.63
N GLY A 317 10.22 -11.89 14.48
CA GLY A 317 9.79 -11.18 13.27
C GLY A 317 8.51 -10.36 13.48
N ALA A 318 7.54 -10.87 14.23
CA ALA A 318 6.30 -10.15 14.55
C ALA A 318 6.56 -8.94 15.45
N ILE A 319 7.42 -9.10 16.47
CA ILE A 319 7.85 -8.01 17.35
C ILE A 319 8.53 -6.90 16.55
N HIS A 320 9.53 -7.26 15.74
CA HIS A 320 10.27 -6.31 14.93
C HIS A 320 9.38 -5.62 13.89
N LYS A 321 8.44 -6.34 13.27
CA LYS A 321 7.48 -5.77 12.31
C LYS A 321 6.49 -4.82 12.97
N ALA A 322 6.00 -5.13 14.17
CA ALA A 322 5.14 -4.24 14.95
C ALA A 322 5.84 -2.93 15.32
N ALA A 323 7.07 -3.01 15.86
CA ALA A 323 7.87 -1.83 16.19
C ALA A 323 8.18 -0.96 14.97
N ARG A 324 8.48 -1.59 13.82
CA ARG A 324 8.80 -0.92 12.56
C ARG A 324 7.58 -0.24 11.93
N ASN A 325 6.46 -0.96 11.81
CA ASN A 325 5.30 -0.51 11.04
C ASN A 325 4.33 0.36 11.85
N ASN A 326 4.34 0.24 13.18
CA ASN A 326 3.47 1.00 14.08
C ASN A 326 4.28 1.75 15.14
N PRO A 327 5.24 2.60 14.74
CA PRO A 327 6.19 3.18 15.67
C PRO A 327 5.51 4.10 16.70
N SER A 328 4.32 4.64 16.44
CA SER A 328 3.65 5.54 17.39
C SER A 328 3.10 4.84 18.65
N ASP A 329 2.58 3.61 18.51
CA ASP A 329 2.08 2.80 19.62
C ASP A 329 2.10 1.29 19.27
N PRO A 330 3.29 0.67 19.27
CA PRO A 330 3.41 -0.73 18.88
C PRO A 330 2.82 -1.69 19.93
N VAL A 331 2.72 -1.26 21.19
CA VAL A 331 2.12 -2.04 22.29
C VAL A 331 0.62 -2.11 22.14
N GLY A 332 -0.05 -0.97 21.96
CA GLY A 332 -1.50 -0.95 21.71
C GLY A 332 -1.84 -1.70 20.43
N PHE A 333 -1.01 -1.57 19.40
CA PHE A 333 -1.14 -2.33 18.16
C PHE A 333 -1.17 -3.85 18.38
N LEU A 334 -0.16 -4.43 19.05
CA LEU A 334 -0.15 -5.88 19.31
C LEU A 334 -1.28 -6.30 20.26
N THR A 335 -1.59 -5.49 21.27
CA THR A 335 -2.68 -5.76 22.23
C THR A 335 -4.00 -5.94 21.50
N ASN A 336 -4.31 -5.06 20.54
CA ASN A 336 -5.53 -5.11 19.75
C ASN A 336 -5.55 -6.28 18.76
N LEU A 337 -4.39 -6.78 18.32
CA LEU A 337 -4.29 -7.92 17.40
C LEU A 337 -4.35 -9.29 18.09
N ILE A 338 -4.07 -9.41 19.39
CA ILE A 338 -4.16 -10.68 20.13
C ILE A 338 -5.50 -11.42 19.91
N PRO A 339 -6.68 -10.81 20.11
CA PRO A 339 -7.94 -11.51 19.91
C PRO A 339 -8.13 -11.94 18.44
N VAL A 340 -7.69 -11.11 17.49
CA VAL A 340 -7.74 -11.43 16.06
C VAL A 340 -6.86 -12.65 15.75
N ILE A 341 -5.60 -12.63 16.19
CA ILE A 341 -4.65 -13.75 15.97
C ILE A 341 -5.18 -15.03 16.59
N THR A 342 -5.73 -14.98 17.81
CA THR A 342 -6.27 -16.16 18.51
C THR A 342 -7.45 -16.78 17.75
N ASP A 343 -8.36 -15.94 17.25
CA ASP A 343 -9.48 -16.39 16.42
C ASP A 343 -9.00 -17.00 15.09
N LEU A 344 -8.04 -16.34 14.41
CA LEU A 344 -7.44 -16.85 13.17
C LEU A 344 -6.72 -18.18 13.37
N GLN A 345 -5.98 -18.36 14.46
CA GLN A 345 -5.33 -19.63 14.80
C GLN A 345 -6.34 -20.77 14.95
N THR A 346 -7.52 -20.48 15.46
CA THR A 346 -8.60 -21.46 15.59
C THR A 346 -9.24 -21.79 14.25
N LYS A 347 -9.46 -20.77 13.40
CA LYS A 347 -10.08 -20.92 12.07
C LYS A 347 -9.15 -21.54 11.03
N PHE A 348 -7.84 -21.30 11.14
CA PHE A 348 -6.84 -21.70 10.14
C PHE A 348 -5.69 -22.51 10.75
N PRO A 349 -5.96 -23.69 11.34
CA PRO A 349 -4.96 -24.47 12.07
C PRO A 349 -3.85 -25.05 11.18
N ALA A 350 -4.02 -25.01 9.86
CA ALA A 350 -3.02 -25.46 8.90
C ALA A 350 -1.84 -24.48 8.77
N PHE A 351 -2.04 -23.18 9.02
CA PHE A 351 -0.96 -22.21 8.98
C PHE A 351 -0.19 -22.20 10.29
N SER A 352 1.12 -21.98 10.19
CA SER A 352 1.94 -21.76 11.37
C SER A 352 1.51 -20.48 12.11
N LYS A 353 1.71 -20.46 13.44
CA LYS A 353 1.51 -19.26 14.26
C LYS A 353 2.23 -18.04 13.67
N ALA A 354 3.46 -18.22 13.20
CA ALA A 354 4.27 -17.15 12.62
C ALA A 354 3.65 -16.57 11.34
N ASN A 355 3.07 -17.42 10.48
CA ASN A 355 2.40 -16.95 9.26
C ASN A 355 1.09 -16.22 9.58
N ILE A 356 0.33 -16.70 10.58
CA ILE A 356 -0.87 -16.00 11.04
C ILE A 356 -0.52 -14.64 11.65
N GLU A 357 0.51 -14.58 12.51
CA GLU A 357 1.04 -13.31 13.04
C GLU A 357 1.47 -12.38 11.90
N HIS A 358 2.19 -12.90 10.90
CA HIS A 358 2.62 -12.12 9.74
C HIS A 358 1.43 -11.52 8.98
N VAL A 359 0.42 -12.33 8.64
CA VAL A 359 -0.76 -11.85 7.91
C VAL A 359 -1.53 -10.83 8.73
N ALA A 360 -1.77 -11.10 10.02
CA ALA A 360 -2.51 -10.21 10.91
C ALA A 360 -1.82 -8.84 11.05
N ILE A 361 -0.50 -8.81 11.16
CA ILE A 361 0.28 -7.57 11.28
C ILE A 361 0.33 -6.80 9.95
N SER A 362 0.36 -7.51 8.81
CA SER A 362 0.51 -6.90 7.49
C SER A 362 -0.82 -6.43 6.90
N ASN A 363 -1.92 -7.07 7.27
CA ASN A 363 -3.25 -6.85 6.72
C ASN A 363 -4.25 -6.61 7.84
N THR A 364 -4.14 -5.46 8.52
CA THR A 364 -4.95 -5.17 9.71
C THR A 364 -6.44 -4.95 9.45
N VAL A 365 -6.83 -4.73 8.19
CA VAL A 365 -8.23 -4.51 7.81
C VAL A 365 -9.01 -5.82 7.67
N ASN A 366 -8.45 -6.82 6.98
CA ASN A 366 -9.11 -8.12 6.79
C ASN A 366 -8.11 -9.30 6.69
N PRO A 367 -7.46 -9.69 7.79
CA PRO A 367 -6.51 -10.79 7.76
C PRO A 367 -7.17 -12.16 7.56
N GLU A 368 -8.45 -12.31 7.94
CA GLU A 368 -9.22 -13.54 7.69
C GLU A 368 -9.47 -13.76 6.19
N GLY A 369 -9.84 -12.71 5.46
CA GLY A 369 -10.06 -12.78 4.01
C GLY A 369 -8.80 -13.24 3.26
N VAL A 370 -7.66 -12.64 3.60
CA VAL A 370 -6.34 -13.02 3.07
C VAL A 370 -6.07 -14.51 3.32
N LEU A 371 -6.27 -15.00 4.55
CA LEU A 371 -6.04 -16.43 4.85
C LEU A 371 -7.02 -17.36 4.10
N LYS A 372 -8.30 -16.98 3.93
CA LYS A 372 -9.25 -17.79 3.14
C LYS A 372 -8.82 -17.93 1.68
N ASN A 373 -8.42 -16.81 1.08
CA ASN A 373 -7.94 -16.82 -0.29
C ASN A 373 -6.63 -17.59 -0.41
N ALA A 374 -5.72 -17.42 0.56
CA ALA A 374 -4.46 -18.14 0.61
C ALA A 374 -4.67 -19.67 0.63
N VAL A 375 -5.61 -20.19 1.43
CA VAL A 375 -5.94 -21.63 1.42
C VAL A 375 -6.32 -22.09 0.01
N LYS A 376 -7.24 -21.37 -0.64
CA LYS A 376 -7.71 -21.73 -1.98
C LYS A 376 -6.57 -21.70 -3.00
N LEU A 377 -5.77 -20.64 -2.97
CA LEU A 377 -4.66 -20.44 -3.90
C LEU A 377 -3.54 -21.46 -3.69
N ILE A 378 -3.21 -21.81 -2.45
CA ILE A 378 -2.22 -22.84 -2.14
C ILE A 378 -2.61 -24.18 -2.77
N GLU A 379 -3.87 -24.60 -2.63
CA GLU A 379 -4.34 -25.87 -3.21
C GLU A 379 -4.31 -25.85 -4.75
N GLU A 380 -4.64 -24.72 -5.38
CA GLU A 380 -4.48 -24.56 -6.82
C GLU A 380 -3.00 -24.67 -7.24
N LEU A 381 -2.11 -23.92 -6.58
CA LEU A 381 -0.68 -23.86 -6.93
C LEU A 381 0.05 -25.18 -6.69
N LYS A 382 -0.35 -25.98 -5.69
CA LYS A 382 0.20 -27.33 -5.46
C LYS A 382 0.00 -28.25 -6.66
N THR A 383 -1.09 -28.08 -7.40
CA THR A 383 -1.37 -28.88 -8.59
C THR A 383 -0.64 -28.37 -9.84
N GLU A 384 -0.33 -27.08 -9.88
CA GLU A 384 0.35 -26.41 -11.00
C GLU A 384 1.88 -26.51 -10.89
N PHE A 385 2.42 -26.39 -9.68
CA PHE A 385 3.86 -26.31 -9.39
C PHE A 385 4.36 -27.53 -8.60
N LEU A 386 4.28 -28.71 -9.22
CA LEU A 386 4.60 -30.01 -8.59
C LEU A 386 6.03 -30.13 -8.04
N ASP A 387 6.95 -29.33 -8.56
CA ASP A 387 8.35 -29.34 -8.13
C ASP A 387 8.58 -28.58 -6.82
N PHE A 388 7.60 -27.81 -6.32
CA PHE A 388 7.71 -27.01 -5.11
C PHE A 388 7.13 -27.75 -3.90
N THR A 389 7.74 -27.55 -2.75
CA THR A 389 7.20 -28.05 -1.48
C THR A 389 6.00 -27.21 -1.03
N ASP A 390 5.11 -27.82 -0.24
CA ASP A 390 3.98 -27.13 0.39
C ASP A 390 4.41 -25.83 1.10
N LYS A 391 5.59 -25.85 1.74
CA LYS A 391 6.14 -24.69 2.45
C LYS A 391 6.60 -23.57 1.52
N GLU A 392 7.19 -23.89 0.37
CA GLU A 392 7.60 -22.88 -0.62
C GLU A 392 6.37 -22.20 -1.25
N ILE A 393 5.33 -22.98 -1.54
CA ILE A 393 4.06 -22.46 -2.05
C ILE A 393 3.36 -21.61 -0.98
N GLU A 394 3.27 -22.10 0.26
CA GLU A 394 2.69 -21.34 1.37
C GLU A 394 3.44 -20.02 1.58
N TYR A 395 4.78 -20.04 1.57
CA TYR A 395 5.58 -18.83 1.71
C TYR A 395 5.32 -17.82 0.58
N ALA A 396 5.30 -18.28 -0.68
CA ALA A 396 5.00 -17.42 -1.82
C ALA A 396 3.61 -16.78 -1.73
N VAL A 397 2.61 -17.53 -1.24
CA VAL A 397 1.23 -17.06 -1.09
C VAL A 397 1.04 -16.12 0.09
N ILE A 398 1.64 -16.42 1.25
CA ILE A 398 1.47 -15.60 2.46
C ILE A 398 2.19 -14.25 2.34
N ASP A 399 3.33 -14.23 1.64
CA ASP A 399 4.12 -13.02 1.43
C ASP A 399 3.47 -12.09 0.39
N VAL A 400 2.97 -12.64 -0.74
CA VAL A 400 2.43 -11.84 -1.85
C VAL A 400 1.27 -12.56 -2.57
N GLU A 401 0.13 -12.75 -1.89
CA GLU A 401 -1.04 -13.52 -2.37
C GLU A 401 -1.34 -13.32 -3.86
N LYS A 402 -1.48 -12.07 -4.31
CA LYS A 402 -1.85 -11.73 -5.70
C LYS A 402 -0.77 -12.08 -6.73
N LYS A 403 0.52 -12.10 -6.35
CA LYS A 403 1.66 -12.34 -7.25
C LYS A 403 2.27 -13.73 -7.10
N ALA A 404 1.76 -14.56 -6.18
CA ALA A 404 2.34 -15.85 -5.86
C ALA A 404 2.55 -16.76 -7.09
N ARG A 405 1.54 -16.88 -7.96
CA ARG A 405 1.63 -17.67 -9.19
C ARG A 405 2.74 -17.18 -10.12
N THR A 406 2.78 -15.88 -10.40
CA THR A 406 3.84 -15.26 -11.21
C THR A 406 5.21 -15.47 -10.59
N LYS A 407 5.33 -15.30 -9.27
CA LYS A 407 6.59 -15.49 -8.52
C LYS A 407 7.09 -16.93 -8.65
N LEU A 408 6.21 -17.92 -8.50
CA LEU A 408 6.55 -19.33 -8.68
C LEU A 408 6.94 -19.64 -10.13
N GLN A 409 6.23 -19.09 -11.12
CA GLN A 409 6.59 -19.26 -12.53
C GLN A 409 7.97 -18.66 -12.84
N GLU A 410 8.28 -17.47 -12.33
CA GLU A 410 9.62 -16.89 -12.48
C GLU A 410 10.71 -17.78 -11.87
N VAL A 411 10.42 -18.44 -10.75
CA VAL A 411 11.35 -19.39 -10.13
C VAL A 411 11.54 -20.60 -11.05
N VAL A 412 10.47 -21.15 -11.65
CA VAL A 412 10.58 -22.23 -12.64
C VAL A 412 11.49 -21.84 -13.80
N ASP A 413 11.31 -20.62 -14.33
CA ASP A 413 12.06 -20.15 -15.49
C ASP A 413 13.53 -19.88 -15.16
N LYS A 414 13.83 -19.32 -13.99
CA LYS A 414 15.17 -18.88 -13.58
C LYS A 414 15.98 -19.96 -12.85
N PHE A 415 15.34 -20.90 -12.17
CA PHE A 415 16.01 -21.90 -11.33
C PHE A 415 17.03 -22.76 -12.08
N PRO A 416 16.74 -23.32 -13.28
CA PRO A 416 17.72 -24.16 -13.99
C PRO A 416 19.02 -23.42 -14.29
N LEU A 417 18.92 -22.16 -14.74
CA LEU A 417 20.07 -21.30 -15.04
C LEU A 417 20.90 -21.01 -13.79
N MET A 418 20.24 -20.74 -12.66
CA MET A 418 20.93 -20.43 -11.41
C MET A 418 21.53 -21.65 -10.73
N ALA A 419 20.86 -22.81 -10.81
CA ALA A 419 21.39 -24.06 -10.31
C ALA A 419 22.65 -24.50 -11.07
N GLU A 420 22.71 -24.25 -12.40
CA GLU A 420 23.92 -24.47 -13.20
C GLU A 420 25.04 -23.49 -12.84
N LYS A 421 24.72 -22.21 -12.63
CA LYS A 421 25.71 -21.18 -12.29
C LYS A 421 26.26 -21.33 -10.88
N TYR A 422 25.44 -21.79 -9.92
CA TYR A 422 25.80 -21.95 -8.52
C TYR A 422 25.62 -23.40 -8.03
N PRO A 423 26.36 -24.37 -8.61
CA PRO A 423 26.15 -25.80 -8.34
C PRO A 423 26.57 -26.21 -6.92
N MET A 424 27.30 -25.34 -6.21
CA MET A 424 27.69 -25.54 -4.83
C MET A 424 26.56 -25.30 -3.83
N PHE A 425 25.50 -24.58 -4.24
CA PHE A 425 24.34 -24.31 -3.39
C PHE A 425 23.29 -25.40 -3.51
N GLU A 426 22.65 -25.72 -2.39
CA GLU A 426 21.51 -26.62 -2.41
C GLU A 426 20.34 -25.97 -3.14
N ALA A 427 19.56 -26.78 -3.87
CA ALA A 427 18.44 -26.29 -4.67
C ALA A 427 17.47 -25.41 -3.88
N TRP A 428 17.22 -25.75 -2.61
CA TRP A 428 16.33 -25.00 -1.73
C TRP A 428 16.87 -23.59 -1.42
N VAL A 429 18.19 -23.38 -1.37
CA VAL A 429 18.81 -22.05 -1.15
C VAL A 429 18.54 -21.15 -2.36
N VAL A 430 18.78 -21.68 -3.56
CA VAL A 430 18.56 -20.95 -4.82
C VAL A 430 17.09 -20.61 -4.98
N ARG A 431 16.19 -21.59 -4.77
CA ARG A 431 14.74 -21.37 -4.84
C ARG A 431 14.25 -20.38 -3.79
N SER A 432 14.71 -20.49 -2.55
CA SER A 432 14.34 -19.55 -1.49
C SER A 432 14.74 -18.12 -1.85
N LEU A 433 15.91 -17.89 -2.44
CA LEU A 433 16.32 -16.56 -2.90
C LEU A 433 15.52 -16.07 -4.10
N LEU A 434 15.17 -16.94 -5.04
CA LEU A 434 14.30 -16.59 -6.16
C LEU A 434 12.89 -16.23 -5.70
N ILE A 435 12.35 -16.96 -4.71
CA ILE A 435 11.05 -16.67 -4.12
C ILE A 435 11.13 -15.41 -3.24
N ASP A 436 12.12 -15.24 -2.38
CA ASP A 436 12.18 -14.11 -1.45
C ASP A 436 12.58 -12.79 -2.15
N ARG A 437 13.48 -12.87 -3.14
CA ARG A 437 14.18 -11.70 -3.72
C ARG A 437 14.30 -11.78 -5.24
N PRO A 438 13.19 -11.89 -5.99
CA PRO A 438 13.19 -12.16 -7.43
C PRO A 438 13.91 -11.11 -8.30
N SER A 439 14.05 -9.87 -7.82
CA SER A 439 14.75 -8.79 -8.52
C SER A 439 16.25 -8.68 -8.16
N THR A 440 16.66 -9.20 -7.01
CA THR A 440 18.03 -9.02 -6.48
C THR A 440 18.77 -10.33 -6.23
N TYR A 441 18.15 -11.48 -6.49
CA TYR A 441 18.74 -12.80 -6.29
C TYR A 441 20.14 -12.97 -6.90
N PRO A 442 20.51 -12.41 -8.09
CA PRO A 442 21.86 -12.65 -8.64
C PRO A 442 22.93 -12.07 -7.72
N PHE A 443 22.67 -10.88 -7.18
CA PHE A 443 23.57 -10.22 -6.24
C PHE A 443 23.67 -10.97 -4.91
N TYR A 444 22.54 -11.47 -4.41
CA TYR A 444 22.53 -12.24 -3.16
C TYR A 444 23.25 -13.58 -3.29
N LEU A 445 23.05 -14.30 -4.40
CA LEU A 445 23.78 -15.55 -4.68
C LEU A 445 25.28 -15.29 -4.80
N GLU A 446 25.69 -14.23 -5.49
CA GLU A 446 27.10 -13.89 -5.64
C GLU A 446 27.76 -13.53 -4.30
N ASN A 447 27.11 -12.70 -3.49
CA ASN A 447 27.62 -12.34 -2.17
C ASN A 447 27.66 -13.55 -1.22
N LEU A 448 26.63 -14.39 -1.26
CA LEU A 448 26.60 -15.62 -0.47
C LEU A 448 27.77 -16.52 -0.84
N LYS A 449 28.11 -16.60 -2.14
CA LYS A 449 29.25 -17.38 -2.63
C LYS A 449 30.56 -16.79 -2.11
N ILE A 450 30.79 -15.49 -2.29
CA ILE A 450 32.01 -14.81 -1.84
C ILE A 450 32.23 -15.03 -0.34
N GLN A 451 31.18 -14.87 0.48
CA GLN A 451 31.27 -15.07 1.92
C GLN A 451 31.55 -16.53 2.29
N SER A 452 30.88 -17.46 1.63
CA SER A 452 31.06 -18.89 1.88
C SER A 452 32.46 -19.35 1.46
N ASP A 453 32.99 -18.85 0.35
CA ASP A 453 34.36 -19.13 -0.11
C ASP A 453 35.41 -18.61 0.88
N ASN A 454 35.21 -17.39 1.39
CA ASN A 454 36.11 -16.79 2.38
C ASN A 454 36.15 -17.63 3.67
N LEU A 455 34.99 -18.04 4.18
CA LEU A 455 34.91 -18.88 5.38
C LEU A 455 35.42 -20.31 5.12
N HIS A 456 35.16 -20.88 3.96
CA HIS A 456 35.67 -22.21 3.62
C HIS A 456 37.20 -22.20 3.46
N THR A 457 37.78 -21.11 2.96
CA THR A 457 39.24 -20.92 2.91
C THR A 457 39.85 -20.87 4.32
N GLN A 458 39.17 -20.22 5.27
CA GLN A 458 39.61 -20.16 6.67
C GLN A 458 39.42 -21.51 7.39
N TYR A 459 38.37 -22.26 7.04
CA TYR A 459 38.00 -23.51 7.68
C TYR A 459 37.78 -24.64 6.65
N PRO A 460 38.84 -25.14 6.00
CA PRO A 460 38.73 -26.05 4.86
C PRO A 460 38.21 -27.44 5.21
N SER A 461 38.22 -27.82 6.49
CA SER A 461 37.68 -29.09 6.99
C SER A 461 36.16 -29.08 7.15
N MET A 462 35.51 -27.91 7.10
CA MET A 462 34.06 -27.81 7.21
C MET A 462 33.40 -28.03 5.85
N ASP A 463 32.30 -28.80 5.87
CA ASP A 463 31.44 -28.97 4.71
C ASP A 463 30.94 -27.62 4.21
N TYR A 464 31.22 -27.33 2.93
CA TYR A 464 30.82 -26.10 2.26
C TYR A 464 29.32 -25.85 2.39
N LYS A 465 28.49 -26.91 2.36
CA LYS A 465 27.03 -26.78 2.52
C LYS A 465 26.63 -26.22 3.89
N ASN A 466 27.30 -26.64 4.96
CA ASN A 466 27.04 -26.12 6.30
C ASN A 466 27.44 -24.64 6.43
N ILE A 467 28.56 -24.27 5.80
CA ILE A 467 29.00 -22.87 5.73
C ILE A 467 27.96 -22.03 4.99
N VAL A 468 27.55 -22.45 3.79
CA VAL A 468 26.52 -21.76 2.99
C VAL A 468 25.23 -21.59 3.78
N ASN A 469 24.74 -22.66 4.43
CA ASN A 469 23.50 -22.62 5.19
C ASN A 469 23.60 -21.62 6.36
N ILE A 470 24.74 -21.56 7.05
CA ILE A 470 24.95 -20.60 8.13
C ILE A 470 25.09 -19.17 7.60
N CYS A 471 25.81 -18.96 6.50
CA CYS A 471 25.89 -17.66 5.82
C CYS A 471 24.52 -17.16 5.36
N PHE A 472 23.69 -18.06 4.82
CA PHE A 472 22.35 -17.77 4.33
C PHE A 472 21.44 -17.26 5.45
N PHE A 473 21.44 -17.94 6.60
CA PHE A 473 20.57 -17.56 7.72
C PHE A 473 21.14 -16.45 8.62
N ASN A 474 22.47 -16.33 8.72
CA ASN A 474 23.12 -15.52 9.76
C ASN A 474 24.36 -14.79 9.24
N LYS A 475 24.21 -14.06 8.13
CA LYS A 475 25.27 -13.36 7.39
C LYS A 475 26.40 -12.76 8.25
N GLN A 476 26.06 -11.93 9.24
CA GLN A 476 27.05 -11.22 10.07
C GLN A 476 27.62 -12.06 11.23
N LYS A 477 26.90 -13.09 11.67
CA LYS A 477 27.29 -13.96 12.79
C LYS A 477 27.79 -15.32 12.31
N ALA A 478 27.95 -15.50 11.00
CA ALA A 478 28.23 -16.79 10.40
C ALA A 478 29.51 -17.40 10.99
N GLU A 479 30.60 -16.64 11.06
CA GLU A 479 31.85 -17.10 11.65
C GLU A 479 31.71 -17.44 13.15
N GLN A 480 31.03 -16.58 13.92
CA GLN A 480 30.80 -16.82 15.34
C GLN A 480 29.99 -18.10 15.57
N ILE A 481 28.91 -18.29 14.82
CA ILE A 481 28.06 -19.49 14.91
C ILE A 481 28.84 -20.73 14.48
N LEU A 482 29.69 -20.63 13.46
CA LEU A 482 30.55 -21.74 13.05
C LEU A 482 31.50 -22.14 14.20
N LYS A 483 32.16 -21.17 14.85
CA LYS A 483 33.02 -21.40 16.03
C LYS A 483 32.27 -22.04 17.18
N GLU A 484 31.11 -21.49 17.55
CA GLU A 484 30.30 -21.98 18.67
C GLU A 484 29.74 -23.38 18.40
N ARG A 485 29.20 -23.62 17.20
CA ARG A 485 28.48 -24.85 16.86
C ARG A 485 29.42 -26.01 16.54
N PHE A 486 30.57 -25.73 15.93
CA PHE A 486 31.52 -26.76 15.49
C PHE A 486 32.81 -26.82 16.32
N LYS A 487 32.94 -25.97 17.36
CA LYS A 487 34.07 -25.95 18.31
C LYS A 487 35.44 -25.81 17.62
N ILE A 488 35.53 -24.86 16.70
CA ILE A 488 36.72 -24.53 15.90
C ILE A 488 37.36 -23.22 16.34
#